data_AF-A0A7Y2F506-F1
#
_entry.id   AF-A0A7Y2F506-F1
#
_cell.length_a   1.000
_cell.length_b   1.000
_cell.length_c   1.000
_cell.angle_alpha   90.00
_cell.angle_beta   90.00
_cell.angle_gamma   90.00
#
_symmetry.space_group_name_H-M   'P 1'
#
loop_
_entity.id
_entity.type
_entity.pdbx_description
1 polymer ?
#
loop_
_entity_poly.entity_id
_entity_poly.type
_entity_poly.pdbx_seq_one_letter_code
_entity_poly.pdbx_strand_id
1 'polypeptide(L)'
;MSGPPSHALAADVADLPVDDIYSIYAGWHAEHPDIFTVGADQFNEAQLRTIEPLEQHLQHLGYDSIKPELLGFLLDEQAAVFSAVRDNTQCLVVTDALETIDQPVAGRLRPLQPSDLFNLYKGRKMLRTFNP
;
A
#
# COMPACT_ATOMS: atom_id res chain seq x y z
N MET A 1 -28.28 -7.18 -18.81
CA MET A 1 -26.98 -7.62 -19.35
C MET A 1 -25.95 -7.39 -18.26
N SER A 2 -25.46 -8.44 -17.61
CA SER A 2 -24.38 -8.32 -16.66
C SER A 2 -23.39 -9.43 -16.98
N GLY A 3 -22.35 -9.08 -17.74
CA GLY A 3 -21.17 -9.94 -17.87
C GLY A 3 -20.36 -9.89 -16.56
N PRO A 4 -19.33 -10.75 -16.43
CA PRO A 4 -18.42 -10.69 -15.29
C PRO A 4 -17.83 -9.28 -15.16
N PRO A 5 -17.70 -8.74 -13.94
CA PRO A 5 -17.02 -7.46 -13.76
C PRO A 5 -15.55 -7.58 -14.21
N SER A 6 -15.08 -6.57 -14.95
CA SER A 6 -13.68 -6.44 -15.35
C SER A 6 -13.00 -5.37 -14.50
N HIS A 7 -11.94 -5.73 -13.78
CA HIS A 7 -11.10 -4.79 -13.07
C HIS A 7 -9.98 -4.30 -13.99
N ALA A 8 -9.74 -2.98 -14.01
CA ALA A 8 -8.68 -2.37 -14.80
C ALA A 8 -7.87 -1.44 -13.92
N LEU A 9 -6.58 -1.74 -13.73
CA LEU A 9 -5.65 -0.87 -13.03
C LEU A 9 -5.23 0.29 -13.94
N ALA A 10 -5.44 1.52 -13.47
CA ALA A 10 -5.11 2.74 -14.22
C ALA A 10 -3.72 3.30 -13.89
N ALA A 11 -2.78 2.45 -13.47
CA ALA A 11 -1.41 2.81 -13.14
C ALA A 11 -0.41 2.29 -14.18
N ASP A 12 0.73 2.96 -14.28
CA ASP A 12 1.88 2.50 -15.04
C ASP A 12 2.60 1.39 -14.26
N VAL A 13 2.57 0.19 -14.83
CA VAL A 13 3.12 -1.04 -14.27
C VAL A 13 4.36 -1.53 -15.01
N ALA A 14 4.89 -0.77 -15.98
CA ALA A 14 5.95 -1.24 -16.88
C ALA A 14 7.20 -1.74 -16.14
N ASP A 15 7.53 -1.12 -15.00
CA ASP A 15 8.70 -1.46 -14.18
C ASP A 15 8.37 -2.37 -12.98
N LEU A 16 7.13 -2.84 -12.84
CA LEU A 16 6.76 -3.76 -11.76
C LEU A 16 7.04 -5.21 -12.15
N PRO A 17 7.55 -6.04 -11.21
CA PRO A 17 7.57 -7.49 -11.38
C PRO A 17 6.16 -8.02 -11.71
N VAL A 18 6.08 -9.03 -12.57
CA VAL A 18 4.80 -9.65 -12.96
C VAL A 18 4.02 -10.14 -11.73
N ASP A 19 4.72 -10.71 -10.75
CA ASP A 19 4.11 -11.18 -9.50
C ASP A 19 3.47 -10.02 -8.71
N ASP A 20 4.09 -8.83 -8.71
CA ASP A 20 3.53 -7.64 -8.06
C ASP A 20 2.28 -7.13 -8.77
N ILE A 21 2.28 -7.19 -10.11
CA ILE A 21 1.08 -6.84 -10.88
C ILE A 21 -0.07 -7.77 -10.50
N TYR A 22 0.18 -9.08 -10.42
CA TYR A 22 -0.83 -10.05 -9.97
C TYR A 22 -1.25 -9.83 -8.52
N SER A 23 -0.30 -9.51 -7.63
CA SER A 23 -0.59 -9.16 -6.25
C SER A 23 -1.54 -7.98 -6.15
N ILE A 24 -1.39 -6.92 -6.95
CA ILE A 24 -2.32 -5.78 -6.92
C ILE A 24 -3.76 -6.24 -7.21
N TYR A 25 -3.97 -7.09 -8.22
CA TYR A 25 -5.31 -7.63 -8.52
C TYR A 25 -5.82 -8.59 -7.45
N ALA A 26 -4.96 -9.47 -6.92
CA ALA A 26 -5.31 -10.39 -5.84
C ALA A 26 -5.73 -9.62 -4.58
N GLY A 27 -5.00 -8.56 -4.25
CA GLY A 27 -5.36 -7.64 -3.18
C GLY A 27 -6.67 -6.93 -3.47
N TRP A 28 -6.86 -6.36 -4.66
CA TRP A 28 -8.12 -5.67 -4.98
C TRP A 28 -9.34 -6.58 -4.78
N HIS A 29 -9.28 -7.84 -5.24
CA HIS A 29 -10.39 -8.79 -5.07
C HIS A 29 -10.59 -9.31 -3.65
N ALA A 30 -9.68 -9.02 -2.72
CA ALA A 30 -9.79 -9.46 -1.34
C ALA A 30 -10.76 -8.55 -0.57
N GLU A 31 -12.02 -8.97 -0.55
CA GLU A 31 -13.12 -8.30 0.14
C GLU A 31 -13.53 -9.08 1.40
N HIS A 32 -13.45 -8.40 2.55
CA HIS A 32 -13.92 -8.91 3.84
C HIS A 32 -14.30 -7.70 4.72
N PRO A 33 -15.31 -7.80 5.61
CA PRO A 33 -15.68 -6.68 6.49
C PRO A 33 -14.52 -6.14 7.34
N ASP A 34 -13.62 -7.02 7.76
CA ASP A 34 -12.41 -6.67 8.53
C ASP A 34 -11.20 -6.32 7.65
N ILE A 35 -11.41 -6.14 6.35
CA ILE A 35 -10.40 -5.64 5.41
C ILE A 35 -10.89 -4.31 4.86
N PHE A 36 -10.35 -3.22 5.42
CA PHE A 36 -10.74 -1.86 5.03
C PHE A 36 -9.60 -0.88 5.22
N THR A 37 -9.79 0.32 4.70
CA THR A 37 -8.80 1.39 4.76
C THR A 37 -9.44 2.67 5.24
N VAL A 38 -8.66 3.47 5.98
CA VAL A 38 -9.04 4.81 6.43
C VAL A 38 -8.07 5.80 5.80
N GLY A 39 -8.59 6.87 5.19
CA GLY A 39 -7.78 7.95 4.63
C GLY A 39 -7.19 8.84 5.72
N ALA A 40 -6.04 9.44 5.46
CA ALA A 40 -5.36 10.31 6.43
C ALA A 40 -6.20 11.52 6.89
N ASP A 41 -7.11 11.99 6.04
CA ASP A 41 -8.07 13.07 6.33
C ASP A 41 -9.13 12.69 7.39
N GLN A 42 -9.26 11.40 7.69
CA GLN A 42 -10.26 10.84 8.60
C GLN A 42 -9.66 10.24 9.86
N PHE A 43 -8.35 10.41 10.09
CA PHE A 43 -7.70 9.83 11.25
C PHE A 43 -8.20 10.41 12.57
N ASN A 44 -8.53 9.51 13.49
CA ASN A 44 -8.76 9.81 14.90
C ASN A 44 -7.47 9.63 15.73
N GLU A 45 -7.52 10.01 17.01
CA GLU A 45 -6.35 9.91 17.90
C GLU A 45 -5.78 8.50 18.04
N ALA A 46 -6.61 7.46 18.00
CA ALA A 46 -6.14 6.08 18.10
C ALA A 46 -5.38 5.65 16.85
N GLN A 47 -5.85 6.08 15.67
CA GLN A 47 -5.20 5.82 14.39
C GLN A 47 -3.88 6.61 14.29
N LEU A 48 -3.84 7.86 14.77
CA LEU A 48 -2.60 8.64 14.85
C LEU A 48 -1.54 7.95 15.75
N ARG A 49 -1.95 7.42 16.91
CA ARG A 49 -1.05 6.64 17.80
C ARG A 49 -0.54 5.35 17.15
N THR A 50 -1.29 4.80 16.20
CA THR A 50 -0.88 3.60 15.44
C THR A 50 0.12 3.98 14.34
N ILE A 51 -0.05 5.15 13.72
CA ILE A 51 0.80 5.65 12.64
C ILE A 51 2.19 6.07 13.15
N GLU A 52 2.26 6.70 14.33
CA GLU A 52 3.51 7.29 14.84
C GLU A 52 4.69 6.28 14.91
N PRO A 53 4.54 5.05 15.42
CA PRO A 53 5.61 4.05 15.38
C PRO A 53 6.02 3.64 13.96
N LEU A 54 5.07 3.58 13.02
CA LEU A 54 5.33 3.22 11.62
C LEU A 54 6.10 4.35 10.89
N GLU A 55 5.75 5.60 11.16
CA GLU A 55 6.48 6.76 10.66
C GLU A 55 7.91 6.78 11.21
N GLN A 56 8.08 6.57 12.52
CA GLN A 56 9.40 6.47 13.14
C GLN A 56 10.22 5.33 12.51
N HIS A 57 9.62 4.16 12.29
CA HIS A 57 10.27 3.04 11.60
C HIS A 57 10.80 3.46 10.23
N LEU A 58 10.01 4.17 9.42
CA LEU A 58 10.44 4.68 8.12
C LEU A 58 11.56 5.72 8.23
N GLN A 59 11.52 6.61 9.24
CA GLN A 59 12.62 7.55 9.49
C GLN A 59 13.94 6.80 9.75
N HIS A 60 13.91 5.73 10.55
CA HIS A 60 15.10 4.91 10.82
C HIS A 60 15.60 4.15 9.58
N LEU A 61 14.72 3.85 8.61
CA LEU A 61 15.09 3.25 7.32
C LEU A 61 15.63 4.28 6.31
N GLY A 62 15.66 5.58 6.67
CA GLY A 62 16.22 6.64 5.83
C GLY A 62 15.23 7.28 4.86
N TYR A 63 13.92 7.17 5.12
CA TYR A 63 12.92 7.94 4.38
C TYR A 63 12.78 9.35 4.97
N ASP A 64 12.62 10.33 4.08
CA ASP A 64 12.42 11.74 4.41
C ASP A 64 11.03 12.23 3.99
N SER A 65 10.61 13.39 4.50
CA SER A 65 9.34 14.04 4.12
C SER A 65 8.11 13.12 4.20
N ILE A 66 8.10 12.21 5.18
CA ILE A 66 7.09 11.17 5.35
C ILE A 66 5.74 11.82 5.70
N LYS A 67 4.69 11.42 4.98
CA LYS A 67 3.32 11.85 5.22
C LYS A 67 2.38 10.65 5.11
N PRO A 68 1.52 10.40 6.10
CA PRO A 68 0.55 9.32 6.00
C PRO A 68 -0.49 9.65 4.93
N GLU A 69 -0.84 8.66 4.13
CA GLU A 69 -1.87 8.74 3.10
C GLU A 69 -3.07 7.87 3.48
N LEU A 70 -2.81 6.68 4.02
CA LEU A 70 -3.81 5.66 4.28
C LEU A 70 -3.37 4.73 5.42
N LEU A 71 -4.29 4.35 6.29
CA LEU A 71 -4.13 3.26 7.25
C LEU A 71 -5.05 2.10 6.84
N GLY A 72 -4.47 0.94 6.60
CA GLY A 72 -5.18 -0.27 6.22
C GLY A 72 -5.23 -1.30 7.34
N PHE A 73 -6.37 -1.97 7.42
CA PHE A 73 -6.64 -3.07 8.33
C PHE A 73 -6.80 -4.34 7.47
N LEU A 74 -6.08 -5.39 7.85
CA LEU A 74 -6.10 -6.69 7.19
C LEU A 74 -6.29 -7.75 8.28
N LEU A 75 -7.56 -8.00 8.66
CA LEU A 75 -7.90 -8.85 9.80
C LEU A 75 -7.30 -8.26 11.09
N ASP A 76 -6.41 -9.00 11.77
CA ASP A 76 -5.74 -8.56 13.00
C ASP A 76 -4.46 -7.74 12.73
N GLU A 77 -4.09 -7.55 11.46
CA GLU A 77 -2.89 -6.81 11.06
C GLU A 77 -3.22 -5.39 10.60
N GLN A 78 -2.27 -4.49 10.78
CA GLN A 78 -2.37 -3.09 10.36
C GLN A 78 -1.13 -2.70 9.58
N ALA A 79 -1.33 -1.99 8.47
CA ALA A 79 -0.25 -1.43 7.67
C ALA A 79 -0.63 -0.04 7.18
N ALA A 80 0.33 0.87 7.13
CA ALA A 80 0.11 2.23 6.69
C ALA A 80 0.86 2.52 5.39
N VAL A 81 0.23 3.30 4.53
CA VAL A 81 0.82 3.85 3.32
C VAL A 81 1.18 5.30 3.56
N PHE A 82 2.38 5.67 3.12
CA PHE A 82 2.92 7.01 3.22
C PHE A 82 3.40 7.48 1.85
N SER A 83 3.32 8.78 1.60
CA SER A 83 4.18 9.45 0.65
C SER A 83 5.48 9.84 1.35
N ALA A 84 6.60 9.64 0.68
CA ALA A 84 7.93 9.92 1.23
C ALA A 84 8.94 10.24 0.12
N VAL A 85 10.15 10.61 0.53
CA VAL A 85 11.31 10.76 -0.33
C VAL A 85 12.39 9.78 0.13
N ARG A 86 12.97 9.04 -0.81
CA ARG A 86 14.13 8.17 -0.58
C ARG A 86 15.14 8.40 -1.68
N ASP A 87 16.41 8.61 -1.31
CA ASP A 87 17.49 8.89 -2.26
C ASP A 87 17.12 10.01 -3.26
N ASN A 88 16.53 11.09 -2.75
CA ASN A 88 16.04 12.25 -3.51
C ASN A 88 14.94 11.93 -4.57
N THR A 89 14.28 10.79 -4.45
CA THR A 89 13.19 10.33 -5.32
C THR A 89 11.88 10.24 -4.53
N GLN A 90 10.80 10.80 -5.07
CA GLN A 90 9.47 10.65 -4.46
C GLN A 90 8.96 9.22 -4.63
N CYS A 91 8.51 8.62 -3.54
CA CYS A 91 7.96 7.27 -3.49
C CYS A 91 6.68 7.21 -2.66
N LEU A 92 5.87 6.20 -2.95
CA LEU A 92 4.90 5.69 -1.99
C LEU A 92 5.52 4.50 -1.27
N VAL A 93 5.28 4.38 0.02
CA VAL A 93 5.78 3.29 0.85
C VAL A 93 4.67 2.74 1.73
N VAL A 94 4.54 1.41 1.78
CA VAL A 94 3.65 0.69 2.69
C VAL A 94 4.47 -0.09 3.70
N THR A 95 4.09 -0.04 4.97
CA THR A 95 4.78 -0.78 6.05
C THR A 95 3.84 -1.23 7.16
N ASP A 96 4.11 -2.40 7.71
CA ASP A 96 3.56 -2.92 8.98
C ASP A 96 4.65 -3.05 10.07
N ALA A 97 5.81 -2.40 9.85
CA ALA A 97 7.06 -2.50 10.60
C ALA A 97 7.82 -3.84 10.52
N LEU A 98 7.27 -4.86 9.86
CA LEU A 98 7.96 -6.13 9.57
C LEU A 98 8.35 -6.22 8.09
N GLU A 99 7.44 -5.81 7.21
CA GLU A 99 7.61 -5.71 5.78
C GLU A 99 7.49 -4.24 5.37
N THR A 100 8.36 -3.79 4.47
CA THR A 100 8.34 -2.43 3.91
C THR A 100 8.50 -2.54 2.40
N ILE A 101 7.53 -2.00 1.66
CA ILE A 101 7.52 -2.00 0.20
C ILE A 101 7.41 -0.56 -0.25
N ASP A 102 8.37 -0.08 -1.05
CA ASP A 102 8.28 1.23 -1.68
C ASP A 102 8.27 1.13 -3.21
N GLN A 103 7.61 2.12 -3.82
CA GLN A 103 7.51 2.27 -5.26
C GLN A 103 7.76 3.72 -5.65
N PRO A 104 8.69 4.00 -6.58
CA PRO A 104 8.93 5.35 -7.05
C PRO A 104 7.72 5.85 -7.84
N VAL A 105 7.31 7.09 -7.58
CA VAL A 105 6.19 7.76 -8.28
C VAL A 105 6.67 8.92 -9.15
N ALA A 106 7.88 9.43 -8.92
CA ALA A 106 8.47 10.49 -9.73
C ALA A 106 8.65 10.05 -11.19
N GLY A 107 8.26 10.92 -12.13
CA GLY A 107 8.50 10.71 -13.56
C GLY A 107 7.56 9.70 -14.25
N ARG A 108 6.62 9.08 -13.52
CA ARG A 108 5.63 8.18 -14.12
C ARG A 108 4.44 8.95 -14.70
N LEU A 109 3.97 8.54 -15.88
CA LEU A 109 2.79 9.15 -16.51
C LEU A 109 1.51 8.90 -15.68
N ARG A 110 1.42 7.71 -15.06
CA ARG A 110 0.33 7.29 -14.19
C ARG A 110 0.92 6.58 -12.97
N PRO A 111 1.39 7.30 -11.95
CA PRO A 111 1.98 6.67 -10.77
C PRO A 111 0.94 5.86 -10.01
N LEU A 112 1.40 4.83 -9.28
CA LEU A 112 0.56 4.11 -8.31
C LEU A 112 -0.03 5.09 -7.31
N GLN A 113 -1.27 4.83 -6.90
CA GLN A 113 -1.94 5.54 -5.84
C GLN A 113 -1.81 4.78 -4.51
N PRO A 114 -2.06 5.42 -3.35
CA PRO A 114 -1.98 4.76 -2.04
C PRO A 114 -2.80 3.46 -1.95
N SER A 115 -4.00 3.44 -2.54
CA SER A 115 -4.84 2.25 -2.61
C SER A 115 -4.22 1.11 -3.42
N ASP A 116 -3.51 1.44 -4.51
CA ASP A 116 -2.86 0.44 -5.37
C ASP A 116 -1.69 -0.21 -4.61
N LEU A 117 -0.90 0.60 -3.89
CA LEU A 117 0.21 0.09 -3.08
C LEU A 117 -0.28 -0.74 -1.89
N PHE A 118 -1.40 -0.35 -1.27
CA PHE A 118 -2.02 -1.18 -0.23
C PHE A 118 -2.54 -2.51 -0.80
N ASN A 119 -3.14 -2.50 -1.99
CA ASN A 119 -3.55 -3.73 -2.68
C ASN A 119 -2.36 -4.62 -3.04
N LEU A 120 -1.23 -4.05 -3.46
CA LEU A 120 0.02 -4.80 -3.67
C LEU A 120 0.42 -5.55 -2.38
N TYR A 121 0.52 -4.83 -1.26
CA TYR A 121 0.89 -5.40 0.04
C TYR A 121 -0.08 -6.53 0.46
N LYS A 122 -1.38 -6.25 0.42
CA LYS A 122 -2.42 -7.22 0.77
C LYS A 122 -2.33 -8.48 -0.12
N GLY A 123 -2.19 -8.28 -1.43
CA GLY A 123 -2.08 -9.38 -2.38
C GLY A 123 -0.83 -10.23 -2.19
N ARG A 124 0.32 -9.63 -1.89
CA ARG A 124 1.55 -10.38 -1.55
C ARG A 124 1.34 -11.27 -0.33
N LYS A 125 0.76 -10.74 0.76
CA LYS A 125 0.46 -11.52 1.97
C LYS A 125 -0.51 -12.68 1.70
N MET A 126 -1.55 -12.44 0.91
CA MET A 126 -2.51 -13.49 0.55
C MET A 126 -1.88 -14.56 -0.34
N LEU A 127 -1.19 -14.16 -1.40
CA LEU A 127 -0.57 -15.12 -2.32
C LEU A 127 0.48 -15.98 -1.61
N ARG A 128 1.28 -15.44 -0.69
CA ARG A 128 2.20 -16.22 0.15
C ARG A 128 1.49 -17.23 1.06
N THR A 129 0.31 -16.88 1.57
CA THR A 129 -0.49 -17.77 2.41
C THR A 129 -1.06 -18.95 1.60
N PHE A 130 -1.47 -18.72 0.36
CA PHE A 130 -2.12 -19.74 -0.48
C PHE A 130 -1.17 -20.48 -1.43
N ASN A 131 0.00 -19.92 -1.74
CA ASN A 131 1.04 -20.51 -2.60
C ASN A 131 2.41 -20.50 -1.87
N PRO A 132 2.68 -21.48 -0.99
CA PRO A 132 3.93 -21.58 -0.24
C PRO A 132 5.14 -21.98 -1.10
#